data_AF-A0A8S0FH66-F1
#
_entry.id   AF-A0A8S0FH66-F1
#
_cell.length_a   1.000
_cell.length_b   1.000
_cell.length_c   1.000
_cell.angle_alpha   90.00
_cell.angle_beta   90.00
_cell.angle_gamma   90.00
#
_symmetry.space_group_name_H-M   'P 1'
#
loop_
_entity.id
_entity.type
_entity.pdbx_description
1 polymer ?
#
loop_
_entity_poly.entity_id
_entity_poly.type
_entity_poly.pdbx_seq_one_letter_code
_entity_poly.pdbx_strand_id
1 'polypeptide(L)'
;MVQRLEAAREMGLVLRYVARFDANGKARVGVEAVREDHPLASLLPCDNVFAIESRWYRDNPLVIRGPGAGRDVTAGAIQSDINRLAQLL
;
A
#
# COMPACT_ATOMS: atom_id res chain seq x y z
N MET A 1 5.77 -18.57 -12.10
CA MET A 1 5.28 -17.92 -10.85
C MET A 1 5.37 -18.84 -9.64
N VAL A 2 5.01 -20.13 -9.77
CA VAL A 2 5.14 -21.14 -8.69
C VAL A 2 6.57 -21.21 -8.13
N GLN A 3 7.60 -21.32 -8.99
CA GLN A 3 9.00 -21.31 -8.56
C GLN A 3 9.40 -20.06 -7.74
N ARG A 4 8.88 -18.88 -8.10
CA ARG A 4 9.13 -17.64 -7.34
C ARG A 4 8.45 -17.64 -5.98
N LEU A 5 7.28 -18.27 -5.88
CA LEU A 5 6.55 -18.41 -4.63
C LEU A 5 7.25 -19.41 -3.69
N GLU A 6 7.73 -20.54 -4.23
CA GLU A 6 8.48 -21.54 -3.47
C GLU A 6 9.79 -20.96 -2.95
N ALA A 7 10.59 -20.32 -3.81
CA ALA A 7 11.83 -19.66 -3.38
C ALA A 7 11.60 -18.58 -2.31
N ALA A 8 10.52 -17.79 -2.44
CA ALA A 8 10.19 -16.80 -1.42
C ALA A 8 9.84 -17.46 -0.08
N ARG A 9 9.07 -18.56 -0.09
CA ARG A 9 8.70 -19.31 1.11
C ARG A 9 9.91 -19.94 1.79
N GLU A 10 10.84 -20.51 1.04
CA GLU A 10 12.10 -21.05 1.56
C GLU A 10 12.93 -19.99 2.30
N MET A 11 12.83 -18.74 1.87
CA MET A 11 13.49 -17.59 2.49
C MET A 11 12.66 -16.92 3.60
N GLY A 12 11.48 -17.46 3.96
CA GLY A 12 10.58 -16.82 4.94
C GLY A 12 9.98 -15.49 4.46
N LEU A 13 9.81 -15.32 3.14
CA LEU A 13 9.26 -14.13 2.50
C LEU A 13 7.88 -14.42 1.89
N VAL A 14 7.09 -13.37 1.72
CA VAL A 14 5.79 -13.41 1.06
C VAL A 14 5.80 -12.55 -0.20
N LEU A 15 5.14 -13.03 -1.25
CA LEU A 15 4.99 -12.28 -2.48
C LEU A 15 3.85 -11.27 -2.38
N ARG A 16 4.09 -10.02 -2.80
CA ARG A 16 3.08 -8.96 -2.89
C ARG A 16 3.19 -8.23 -4.21
N TYR A 17 2.05 -7.80 -4.75
CA TYR A 17 2.00 -6.92 -5.91
C TYR A 17 2.08 -5.48 -5.43
N VAL A 18 3.21 -4.82 -5.67
CA VAL A 18 3.57 -3.56 -5.04
C VAL A 18 3.82 -2.50 -6.10
N ALA A 19 3.29 -1.32 -5.87
CA ALA A 19 3.72 -0.10 -6.54
C ALA A 19 4.69 0.66 -5.61
N ARG A 20 5.81 1.13 -6.16
CA ARG A 20 6.76 1.97 -5.44
C ARG A 20 7.05 3.24 -6.21
N PHE A 21 7.21 4.31 -5.45
CA PHE A 21 7.62 5.61 -5.91
C PHE A 21 8.72 6.12 -4.98
N ASP A 22 9.88 6.45 -5.53
CA ASP A 22 11.01 6.97 -4.75
C ASP A 22 11.13 8.50 -4.84
N ALA A 23 11.92 9.09 -3.94
CA ALA A 23 12.14 10.53 -3.87
C ALA A 23 12.87 11.12 -5.10
N ASN A 24 13.44 10.27 -5.96
CA ASN A 24 14.07 10.68 -7.23
C ASN A 24 13.07 10.69 -8.39
N GLY A 25 11.78 10.43 -8.12
CA GLY A 25 10.72 10.42 -9.12
C GLY A 25 10.61 9.10 -9.89
N LYS A 26 11.27 8.02 -9.46
CA LYS A 26 11.18 6.73 -10.13
C LYS A 26 9.98 5.93 -9.62
N ALA A 27 9.14 5.48 -10.55
CA ALA A 27 8.00 4.61 -10.26
C ALA A 27 8.27 3.19 -10.80
N ARG A 28 7.81 2.18 -10.07
CA ARG A 28 7.75 0.79 -10.56
C ARG A 28 6.53 0.08 -9.98
N VAL A 29 6.03 -0.92 -10.72
CA VAL A 29 4.97 -1.81 -10.25
C VAL A 29 5.36 -3.24 -10.59
N GLY A 30 5.18 -4.16 -9.66
CA GLY A 30 5.44 -5.57 -9.92
C GLY A 30 5.32 -6.45 -8.68
N VAL A 31 5.56 -7.75 -8.87
CA VAL A 31 5.60 -8.71 -7.77
C VAL A 31 6.96 -8.64 -7.08
N GLU A 32 6.94 -8.34 -5.79
CA GLU A 32 8.10 -8.28 -4.91
C GLU A 32 7.98 -9.32 -3.77
N ALA A 33 9.11 -9.86 -3.33
CA ALA A 33 9.19 -10.66 -2.11
C ALA A 33 9.51 -9.73 -0.93
N VAL A 34 8.68 -9.74 0.09
CA VAL A 34 8.85 -8.93 1.31
C VAL A 34 8.86 -9.84 2.53
N ARG A 35 9.49 -9.40 3.61
CA ARG A 35 9.45 -10.12 4.89
C ARG A 35 8.02 -10.15 5.43
N GLU A 36 7.70 -11.18 6.21
CA GLU A 36 6.37 -11.30 6.84
C GLU A 36 6.03 -10.14 7.77
N ASP A 37 7.03 -9.55 8.42
CA ASP A 37 6.92 -8.38 9.30
C ASP A 37 6.83 -7.05 8.54
N HIS A 38 7.00 -7.05 7.21
CA HIS A 38 6.96 -5.83 6.41
C HIS A 38 5.54 -5.24 6.40
N PRO A 39 5.34 -3.90 6.47
CA PRO A 39 4.01 -3.28 6.48
C PRO A 39 3.09 -3.72 5.34
N LEU A 40 3.65 -3.93 4.15
CA LEU A 40 2.94 -4.41 2.95
C LEU A 40 2.58 -5.91 2.98
N ALA A 41 3.15 -6.71 3.88
CA ALA A 41 2.82 -8.12 4.01
C ALA A 41 1.47 -8.33 4.69
N SER A 42 1.11 -7.45 5.63
CA SER A 42 -0.09 -7.55 6.46
C SER A 42 -1.35 -6.97 5.79
N LEU A 43 -1.79 -7.57 4.67
CA LEU A 43 -3.02 -7.16 3.97
C LEU A 43 -4.19 -8.07 4.39
N LEU A 44 -5.31 -7.45 4.80
CA LEU A 44 -6.59 -8.15 4.89
C LEU A 44 -7.22 -8.23 3.49
N PRO A 45 -8.13 -9.20 3.24
CA PRO A 45 -8.87 -9.25 1.99
C PRO A 45 -9.56 -7.91 1.68
N CYS A 46 -9.40 -7.43 0.44
CA CYS A 46 -9.95 -6.16 -0.06
C CYS A 46 -9.35 -4.86 0.52
N ASP A 47 -8.35 -4.94 1.40
CA ASP A 47 -7.61 -3.76 1.86
C ASP A 47 -6.53 -3.35 0.85
N ASN A 48 -6.23 -2.05 0.81
CA ASN A 48 -5.00 -1.50 0.29
C ASN A 48 -4.13 -1.01 1.45
N VAL A 49 -2.80 -1.06 1.27
CA VAL A 49 -1.83 -0.53 2.24
C VAL A 49 -0.85 0.38 1.52
N PHE A 50 -0.63 1.57 2.09
CA PHE A 50 0.44 2.48 1.73
C PHE A 50 1.44 2.55 2.88
N ALA A 51 2.72 2.37 2.57
CA ALA A 51 3.82 2.63 3.49
C ALA A 51 4.57 3.86 2.98
N ILE A 52 4.54 4.95 3.75
CA ILE A 52 5.14 6.23 3.39
C ILE A 52 6.37 6.45 4.26
N GLU A 53 7.53 6.43 3.62
CA GLU A 53 8.81 6.77 4.23
C GLU A 53 9.14 8.24 3.95
N SER A 54 9.64 8.94 4.97
CA SER A 54 10.12 10.31 4.83
C SER A 54 11.23 10.58 5.84
N ARG A 55 11.80 11.80 5.81
CA ARG A 55 12.79 12.21 6.81
C ARG A 55 12.31 12.01 8.25
N TRP A 56 11.02 12.24 8.49
CA TRP A 56 10.40 12.14 9.83
C TRP A 56 9.91 10.73 10.15
N TYR A 57 9.63 9.92 9.12
CA TYR A 57 9.14 8.53 9.23
C TYR A 57 10.15 7.55 8.64
N ARG A 58 11.44 7.71 8.99
CA ARG A 58 12.53 6.90 8.42
C ARG A 58 12.67 5.53 9.09
N ASP A 59 12.52 5.50 10.42
CA ASP A 59 12.72 4.29 11.23
C ASP A 59 11.40 3.53 11.45
N ASN A 60 10.27 4.25 11.34
CA ASN A 60 8.92 3.71 11.44
C ASN A 60 8.05 4.38 10.36
N PRO A 61 7.85 3.75 9.19
CA PRO A 61 7.06 4.31 8.10
C PRO A 61 5.62 4.62 8.51
N LEU A 62 5.03 5.68 7.94
CA LEU A 62 3.61 5.94 8.10
C LEU A 62 2.81 4.92 7.29
N VAL A 63 2.04 4.08 7.99
CA VAL A 63 1.21 3.05 7.35
C VAL A 63 -0.24 3.51 7.30
N ILE A 64 -0.79 3.61 6.09
CA ILE A 64 -2.21 3.86 5.86
C ILE A 64 -2.82 2.56 5.31
N ARG A 65 -3.80 2.01 6.02
CA ARG A 65 -4.49 0.78 5.64
C ARG A 65 -6.00 0.99 5.70
N GLY A 66 -6.71 0.38 4.76
CA GLY A 66 -8.15 0.23 4.81
C GLY A 66 -8.71 -0.28 3.49
N PRO A 67 -10.05 -0.36 3.37
CA PRO A 67 -10.72 -0.84 2.17
C PRO A 67 -10.26 -0.05 0.94
N GLY A 68 -9.69 -0.75 -0.04
CA GLY A 68 -9.15 -0.15 -1.26
C GLY A 68 -10.20 0.15 -2.31
N ALA A 69 -11.35 -0.54 -2.21
CA ALA A 69 -12.46 -0.43 -3.13
C ALA A 69 -13.76 -0.83 -2.42
N GLY A 70 -14.88 -0.32 -2.92
CA GLY A 70 -16.21 -0.64 -2.43
C GLY A 70 -17.16 0.52 -2.67
N ARG A 71 -18.43 0.22 -2.97
CA ARG A 71 -19.41 1.25 -3.37
C ARG A 71 -19.51 2.37 -2.33
N ASP A 72 -19.65 2.00 -1.07
CA ASP A 72 -19.88 2.97 0.01
C ASP A 72 -18.61 3.75 0.36
N VAL A 73 -17.44 3.09 0.40
CA VAL A 73 -16.16 3.76 0.70
C VAL A 73 -15.75 4.72 -0.42
N THR A 74 -15.99 4.36 -1.68
CA THR A 74 -15.72 5.23 -2.83
C THR A 74 -16.69 6.41 -2.85
N ALA A 75 -17.99 6.19 -2.60
CA ALA A 75 -18.98 7.27 -2.54
C ALA A 75 -18.68 8.24 -1.39
N GLY A 76 -18.33 7.72 -0.21
CA GLY A 76 -17.95 8.54 0.95
C GLY A 76 -16.73 9.42 0.69
N ALA A 77 -15.71 8.90 -0.02
CA ALA A 77 -14.55 9.70 -0.41
C ALA A 77 -14.93 10.87 -1.34
N ILE A 78 -15.75 10.61 -2.36
CA ILE A 78 -16.24 11.65 -3.27
C ILE A 78 -17.05 12.71 -2.51
N GLN A 79 -17.94 12.29 -1.61
CA GLN A 79 -18.73 13.22 -0.80
C GLN A 79 -17.85 14.10 0.10
N SER A 80 -16.81 13.51 0.71
CA SER A 80 -15.83 14.24 1.52
C SER A 80 -15.13 15.34 0.71
N ASP A 81 -14.71 15.02 -0.52
CA ASP A 81 -14.06 15.99 -1.41
C ASP A 81 -15.02 17.12 -1.82
N ILE A 82 -16.28 16.81 -2.13
CA ILE A 82 -17.31 17.82 -2.42
C ILE A 82 -17.52 18.76 -1.22
N ASN A 83 -17.65 18.22 -0.01
CA ASN A 83 -17.81 19.04 1.19
C ASN A 83 -16.59 19.94 1.43
N ARG A 84 -15.37 19.43 1.23
CA ARG A 84 -14.15 20.22 1.34
C ARG A 84 -14.10 21.35 0.31
N LEU A 85 -14.47 21.09 -0.94
CA LEU A 85 -14.54 22.11 -1.99
C LEU A 85 -15.57 23.20 -1.65
N ALA A 86 -16.74 22.82 -1.16
CA ALA A 86 -17.80 23.76 -0.78
C ALA A 86 -17.37 24.71 0.35
N GLN A 87 -16.45 24.31 1.24
CA GLN A 87 -15.91 25.16 2.30
C GLN A 87 -14.83 26.15 1.82
N LEU A 88 -14.29 25.94 0.62
CA LEU A 88 -13.25 26.78 0.02
C LEU A 88 -13.81 27.85 -0.93
N LEU A 89 -15.10 27.76 -1.27
CA LEU A 89 -15.85 28.70 -2.10
C LEU A 89 -16.62 29.68 -1.21
#